data_AF-A0A957UPI5-F1
#
_entry.id   AF-A0A957UPI5-F1
#
_cell.length_a   1.000
_cell.length_b   1.000
_cell.length_c   1.000
_cell.angle_alpha   90.00
_cell.angle_beta   90.00
_cell.angle_gamma   90.00
#
_symmetry.space_group_name_H-M   'P 1'
#
loop_
_entity.id
_entity.type
_entity.pdbx_description
1 polymer ?
#
loop_
_entity_poly.entity_id
_entity_poly.type
_entity_poly.pdbx_seq_one_letter_code
_entity_poly.pdbx_strand_id
1 'polypeptide(L)'
;MKTQFVRCVDNSNQEGSLTLGDVYRIVNRPTASDATVVVLDNSYGEEGSEIGYIFDKARFEPVTMAELQGKAVKQATLHMDELTWLYLRDAAHEQNITVSQLLRQWVKEHLDLPAA
;
A
#
# COMPACT_ATOMS: atom_id res chain seq x y z
N MET A 1 -17.28 5.61 -1.03
CA MET A 1 -16.49 5.84 -2.26
C MET A 1 -15.86 4.51 -2.66
N LYS A 2 -15.93 4.08 -3.92
CA LYS A 2 -15.26 2.84 -4.36
C LYS A 2 -13.76 3.11 -4.46
N THR A 3 -12.98 2.50 -3.57
CA THR A 3 -11.51 2.47 -3.70
C THR A 3 -11.16 1.68 -4.94
N GLN A 4 -10.35 2.26 -5.82
CA GLN A 4 -9.85 1.60 -7.02
C GLN A 4 -8.35 1.41 -6.90
N PHE A 5 -7.88 0.21 -7.28
CA PHE A 5 -6.47 -0.14 -7.32
C PHE A 5 -6.03 -0.34 -8.76
N VAL A 6 -4.80 0.03 -9.05
CA VAL A 6 -4.22 -0.08 -10.39
C VAL A 6 -2.79 -0.59 -10.29
N ARG A 7 -2.34 -1.41 -11.25
CA ARG A 7 -0.96 -1.89 -11.33
C ARG A 7 -0.20 -1.05 -12.34
N CYS A 8 1.00 -0.62 -11.97
CA CYS A 8 1.91 0.07 -12.88
C CYS A 8 2.42 -0.91 -13.95
N VAL A 9 2.15 -0.63 -15.22
CA VAL A 9 2.61 -1.42 -16.38
C VAL A 9 3.61 -0.66 -17.26
N ASP A 10 3.77 0.65 -17.01
CA ASP A 10 4.77 1.49 -17.67
C ASP A 10 5.33 2.55 -16.71
N ASN A 11 6.62 2.44 -16.39
CA ASN A 11 7.34 3.41 -15.56
C ASN A 11 8.29 4.34 -16.35
N SER A 12 8.19 4.37 -17.68
CA SER A 12 9.06 5.20 -18.52
C SER A 12 8.92 6.71 -18.19
N ASN A 13 10.03 7.44 -18.31
CA ASN A 13 10.13 8.91 -18.20
C ASN A 13 9.83 9.59 -16.85
N GLN A 14 9.62 8.84 -15.75
CA GLN A 14 9.61 9.40 -14.39
C GLN A 14 10.31 8.46 -13.41
N GLU A 15 11.58 8.74 -13.15
CA GLU A 15 12.39 8.03 -12.15
C GLU A 15 11.93 8.44 -10.74
N GLY A 16 11.41 7.50 -9.95
CA GLY A 16 11.41 7.62 -8.49
C GLY A 16 10.12 7.26 -7.75
N SER A 17 8.94 7.56 -8.30
CA SER A 17 7.66 7.39 -7.57
C SER A 17 6.97 6.05 -7.82
N LEU A 18 7.08 5.51 -9.04
CA LEU A 18 6.37 4.30 -9.46
C LEU A 18 7.34 3.15 -9.75
N THR A 19 7.02 1.98 -9.18
CA THR A 19 7.70 0.72 -9.41
C THR A 19 6.86 -0.11 -10.38
N LEU A 20 7.49 -0.64 -11.43
CA LEU A 20 6.82 -1.50 -12.40
C LEU A 20 6.28 -2.77 -11.71
N GLY A 21 5.01 -3.10 -11.96
CA GLY A 21 4.32 -4.25 -11.38
C GLY A 21 3.74 -4.02 -9.97
N ASP A 22 4.06 -2.90 -9.31
CA ASP A 22 3.45 -2.55 -8.02
C ASP A 22 2.04 -2.01 -8.20
N VAL A 23 1.25 -2.18 -7.14
CA VAL A 23 -0.17 -1.84 -7.09
C VAL A 23 -0.36 -0.62 -6.23
N TYR A 24 -1.07 0.36 -6.78
CA TYR A 24 -1.30 1.66 -6.16
C TYR A 24 -2.78 1.94 -6.01
N ARG A 25 -3.11 2.76 -5.00
CA ARG A 25 -4.47 3.29 -4.81
C ARG A 25 -4.64 4.53 -5.67
N ILE A 26 -5.75 4.60 -6.41
CA ILE A 26 -6.16 5.84 -7.08
C ILE A 26 -7.26 6.55 -6.29
N VAL A 27 -7.22 7.88 -6.33
CA VAL A 27 -8.27 8.72 -5.76
C VAL A 27 -9.07 9.32 -6.90
N ASN A 28 -10.38 9.06 -6.91
CA ASN A 28 -11.31 9.69 -7.84
C ASN A 28 -11.51 11.15 -7.44
N ARG A 29 -10.56 11.99 -7.82
CA ARG A 29 -10.66 13.45 -7.79
C ARG A 29 -10.93 13.94 -9.22
N PRO A 30 -11.63 15.08 -9.39
CA PRO A 30 -11.74 15.70 -10.70
C PRO A 30 -10.33 16.05 -11.18
N THR A 31 -9.85 15.32 -12.18
CA THR A 31 -8.64 15.67 -12.92
C THR A 31 -9.02 16.63 -14.04
N ALA A 32 -8.06 17.41 -14.54
CA ALA A 32 -8.28 18.30 -15.68
C ALA A 32 -8.60 17.53 -16.99
N SER A 33 -8.43 16.20 -17.01
CA SER A 33 -8.65 15.33 -18.16
C SER A 33 -9.05 13.92 -17.71
N ASP A 34 -9.98 13.28 -18.42
CA ASP A 34 -10.35 11.86 -18.24
C ASP A 34 -9.20 10.88 -18.55
N ALA A 35 -8.12 11.37 -19.18
CA ALA A 35 -6.92 10.60 -19.50
C ALA A 35 -5.93 10.50 -18.33
N THR A 36 -6.14 11.22 -17.23
CA THR A 36 -5.22 11.21 -16.08
C THR A 36 -5.88 10.69 -14.81
N VAL A 37 -5.04 10.19 -13.91
CA VAL A 37 -5.45 9.65 -12.60
C VAL A 37 -4.55 10.22 -11.51
N VAL A 38 -5.12 10.41 -10.31
CA VAL A 38 -4.34 10.75 -9.10
C VAL A 38 -3.98 9.45 -8.40
N VAL A 39 -2.68 9.19 -8.26
CA VAL A 39 -2.13 7.99 -7.63
C VAL A 39 -1.50 8.38 -6.28
N LEU A 40 -1.79 7.59 -5.25
CA LEU A 40 -1.07 7.63 -3.99
C LEU A 40 0.10 6.66 -4.12
N ASP A 41 1.29 7.19 -4.38
CA ASP A 41 2.52 6.44 -4.52
C ASP A 41 3.20 6.20 -3.16
N ASN A 42 4.45 5.73 -3.19
CA ASN A 42 5.17 5.37 -1.97
C ASN A 42 5.59 6.57 -1.11
N SER A 43 5.66 7.77 -1.67
CA SER A 43 5.97 8.99 -0.92
C SER A 43 4.72 9.64 -0.33
N TYR A 44 3.50 9.14 -0.61
CA TYR A 44 2.26 9.75 -0.13
C TYR A 44 2.26 10.02 1.38
N GLY A 45 2.05 11.28 1.76
CA GLY A 45 2.04 11.74 3.16
C GLY A 45 3.35 12.43 3.58
N GLU A 46 4.36 12.44 2.72
CA GLU A 46 5.53 13.30 2.83
C GLU A 46 5.20 14.75 2.38
N GLU A 47 6.06 15.70 2.75
CA GLU A 47 5.91 17.11 2.35
C GLU A 47 5.97 17.23 0.81
N GLY A 48 4.91 17.77 0.20
CA GLY A 48 4.78 17.90 -1.25
C GLY A 48 4.16 16.69 -1.98
N SER A 49 3.70 15.66 -1.27
CA SER A 49 3.00 14.49 -1.83
C SER A 49 1.62 14.24 -1.19
N GLU A 50 1.11 15.17 -0.38
CA GLU A 50 -0.07 15.01 0.50
C GLU A 50 -1.37 14.76 -0.27
N ILE A 51 -1.37 15.11 -1.56
CA ILE A 51 -2.51 14.97 -2.47
C ILE A 51 -2.33 13.87 -3.52
N GLY A 52 -1.20 13.16 -3.51
CA GLY A 52 -0.80 12.22 -4.56
C GLY A 52 -0.37 12.92 -5.85
N TYR A 53 0.13 12.14 -6.80
CA TYR A 53 0.64 12.65 -8.08
C TYR A 53 -0.30 12.32 -9.23
N ILE A 54 -0.35 13.20 -10.23
CA ILE A 54 -1.14 13.03 -11.44
C ILE A 54 -0.31 12.27 -12.47
N PHE A 55 -0.86 11.18 -12.98
CA PHE A 55 -0.22 10.36 -14.01
C PHE A 55 -1.17 10.09 -15.17
N ASP A 56 -0.61 9.76 -16.33
CA ASP A 56 -1.37 9.23 -17.46
C ASP A 56 -1.96 7.85 -17.11
N LYS A 57 -3.25 7.68 -17.37
CA LYS A 57 -3.99 6.44 -17.12
C LYS A 57 -3.46 5.26 -17.95
N ALA A 58 -2.90 5.51 -19.14
CA ALA A 58 -2.33 4.49 -20.01
C ALA A 58 -1.16 3.72 -19.37
N ARG A 59 -0.55 4.26 -18.31
CA ARG A 59 0.54 3.63 -17.56
C ARG A 59 0.09 2.53 -16.61
N PHE A 60 -1.23 2.35 -16.45
CA PHE A 60 -1.77 1.44 -15.46
C PHE A 60 -2.85 0.52 -16.01
N GLU A 61 -2.93 -0.67 -15.42
CA GLU A 61 -4.05 -1.59 -15.60
C GLU A 61 -4.91 -1.67 -14.32
N PRO A 62 -6.24 -1.79 -14.44
CA PRO A 62 -7.10 -1.94 -13.26
C PRO A 62 -6.82 -3.28 -12.57
N VAL A 63 -6.81 -3.27 -11.24
CA VAL A 63 -6.64 -4.48 -10.42
C VAL A 63 -7.87 -4.72 -9.58
N THR A 64 -8.35 -5.95 -9.59
CA THR A 64 -9.46 -6.39 -8.74
C THR A 64 -8.96 -6.86 -7.38
N MET A 65 -9.79 -6.75 -6.35
CA MET A 65 -9.46 -7.27 -5.02
C MET A 65 -9.19 -8.79 -5.03
N ALA A 66 -9.90 -9.54 -5.88
CA ALA A 66 -9.70 -10.98 -6.05
C ALA A 66 -8.29 -11.32 -6.58
N GLU A 67 -7.72 -10.48 -7.45
CA GLU A 67 -6.33 -10.66 -7.93
C GLU A 67 -5.29 -10.32 -6.85
N LEU A 68 -5.63 -9.46 -5.89
CA LEU A 68 -4.76 -9.12 -4.75
C LEU A 68 -4.86 -10.13 -3.61
N GLN A 69 -5.95 -10.89 -3.54
CA GLN A 69 -6.15 -11.98 -2.59
C GLN A 69 -5.30 -13.20 -3.02
N GLY A 70 -4.01 -13.16 -2.70
CA GLY A 70 -3.05 -14.23 -2.98
C GLY A 70 -2.09 -14.48 -1.81
N LYS A 71 -1.26 -15.53 -1.94
CA LYS A 71 -0.19 -15.87 -0.96
C LYS A 71 0.63 -14.62 -0.62
N ALA A 72 1.17 -14.55 0.60
CA ALA A 72 2.00 -13.42 1.05
C ALA A 72 3.23 -13.22 0.14
N VAL A 73 3.12 -12.34 -0.85
CA VAL A 73 4.15 -12.05 -1.87
C VAL A 73 4.95 -10.79 -1.57
N LYS A 74 4.63 -10.07 -0.48
CA LYS A 74 5.29 -8.82 -0.07
C LYS A 74 5.90 -8.96 1.32
N GLN A 75 7.02 -8.26 1.50
CA GLN A 75 7.74 -8.13 2.77
C GLN A 75 7.69 -6.67 3.24
N ALA A 76 7.69 -6.47 4.56
CA ALA A 76 7.78 -5.15 5.17
C ALA A 76 8.90 -5.19 6.22
N THR A 77 9.75 -4.16 6.23
CA THR A 77 10.76 -3.94 7.26
C THR A 77 10.28 -2.80 8.15
N LEU A 78 10.21 -3.03 9.46
CA LEU A 78 9.84 -2.02 10.44
C LEU A 78 11.08 -1.64 11.24
N HIS A 79 11.33 -0.33 11.34
CA HIS A 79 12.31 0.24 12.24
C HIS A 79 11.58 0.78 13.47
N MET A 80 12.01 0.35 14.66
CA MET A 80 11.42 0.76 15.93
C MET A 80 12.52 0.85 16.98
N ASP A 81 12.27 1.62 18.04
CA ASP A 81 13.17 1.69 19.18
C ASP A 81 13.18 0.39 19.99
N GLU A 82 14.19 0.25 20.84
CA GLU A 82 14.42 -0.97 21.63
C GLU A 82 13.27 -1.27 22.60
N LEU A 83 12.66 -0.24 23.20
CA LEU A 83 11.56 -0.42 24.15
C LEU A 83 10.33 -0.99 23.45
N THR A 84 9.95 -0.41 22.31
CA THR A 84 8.84 -0.89 21.47
C THR A 84 9.07 -2.34 21.03
N TRP A 85 10.28 -2.68 20.62
CA TRP A 85 10.64 -4.05 20.25
C TRP A 85 10.49 -5.04 21.41
N LEU A 86 10.91 -4.66 22.62
CA LEU A 86 10.79 -5.51 23.81
C LEU A 86 9.32 -5.81 24.15
N TYR A 87 8.45 -4.80 24.13
CA TYR A 87 7.01 -4.98 24.37
C TYR A 87 6.36 -5.88 23.31
N LEU A 88 6.70 -5.70 22.03
CA LEU A 88 6.18 -6.55 20.96
C LEU A 88 6.60 -8.02 21.13
N ARG A 89 7.85 -8.25 21.53
CA ARG A 89 8.36 -9.60 21.77
C ARG A 89 7.67 -10.26 22.96
N ASP A 90 7.47 -9.52 24.04
CA ASP A 90 6.80 -10.01 25.24
C ASP A 90 5.33 -10.36 24.97
N ALA A 91 4.59 -9.47 24.31
CA ALA A 91 3.20 -9.70 23.90
C ALA A 91 3.05 -10.91 22.96
N ALA A 92 4.01 -11.14 22.06
CA ALA A 92 4.02 -12.32 21.20
C ALA A 92 4.28 -13.61 22.00
N HIS A 93 5.16 -13.53 23.00
CA HIS A 93 5.47 -14.65 23.89
C HIS A 93 4.27 -15.03 24.78
N GLU A 94 3.57 -14.07 25.37
CA GLU A 94 2.35 -14.30 26.16
C GLU A 94 1.26 -15.05 25.37
N GLN A 95 1.19 -14.81 24.05
CA GLN A 95 0.24 -15.45 23.15
C GLN A 95 0.78 -16.72 22.47
N ASN A 96 2.03 -17.12 22.77
CA ASN A 96 2.71 -18.25 22.15
C ASN A 96 2.73 -18.20 20.61
N ILE A 97 2.98 -17.01 20.06
CA ILE A 97 3.09 -16.76 18.62
C ILE A 97 4.38 -16.01 18.29
N THR A 98 4.73 -15.96 17.00
CA THR A 98 5.84 -15.13 16.53
C THR A 98 5.44 -13.65 16.47
N VAL A 99 6.41 -12.75 16.61
CA VAL A 99 6.18 -11.30 16.42
C VAL A 99 5.55 -10.99 15.06
N SER A 100 5.95 -11.69 13.99
CA SER A 100 5.33 -11.52 12.68
C SER A 100 3.87 -11.96 12.62
N GLN A 101 3.46 -12.97 13.39
CA GLN A 101 2.06 -13.36 13.51
C GLN A 101 1.26 -12.30 14.27
N LEU A 102 1.80 -11.80 15.39
CA LEU A 102 1.18 -10.73 16.17
C LEU A 102 0.95 -9.47 15.31
N LEU A 103 1.98 -9.03 14.58
CA LEU A 103 1.86 -7.87 13.69
C LEU A 103 0.85 -8.10 12.56
N ARG A 104 0.81 -9.30 11.97
CA ARG A 104 -0.21 -9.63 10.94
C ARG A 104 -1.62 -9.60 11.49
N GLN A 105 -1.82 -10.07 12.73
CA GLN A 105 -3.12 -10.01 13.39
C GLN A 105 -3.52 -8.56 13.66
N TRP A 106 -2.62 -7.77 14.24
CA TRP A 106 -2.85 -6.36 14.50
C TRP A 106 -3.22 -5.60 13.22
N VAL A 107 -2.49 -5.84 12.11
CA VAL A 107 -2.79 -5.27 10.80
C VAL A 107 -4.19 -5.66 10.31
N LYS A 108 -4.62 -6.91 10.50
CA LYS A 108 -5.98 -7.34 10.10
C LYS A 108 -7.08 -6.72 10.96
N GLU A 109 -6.81 -6.46 12.23
CA GLU A 109 -7.78 -5.89 13.17
C GLU A 109 -7.93 -4.37 13.00
N HIS A 110 -6.85 -3.68 12.65
CA HIS A 110 -6.81 -2.21 12.61
C HIS A 110 -6.89 -1.62 11.20
N LEU A 111 -6.59 -2.40 10.16
CA LEU A 111 -6.95 -2.01 8.80
C LEU A 111 -8.34 -2.55 8.50
N ASP A 112 -9.25 -1.66 8.07
CA ASP A 112 -10.54 -2.03 7.47
C ASP A 112 -10.30 -2.69 6.11
N LEU A 113 -9.76 -3.91 6.13
CA LEU A 113 -9.56 -4.71 4.94
C LEU A 113 -10.95 -5.15 4.45
N PRO A 114 -11.26 -5.02 3.14
CA PRO A 114 -12.50 -5.55 2.61
C PRO A 114 -12.59 -7.06 2.89
N ALA A 115 -13.79 -7.52 3.24
CA ALA A 115 -14.05 -8.94 3.49
C ALA A 115 -13.58 -9.78 2.29
N ALA A 116 -12.96 -10.93 2.61
CA ALA A 116 -12.41 -11.85 1.62
C ALA A 116 -13.47 -12.34 0.63
#